data_AF-A0A969XRF2-F1
#
_entry.id   AF-A0A969XRF2-F1
#
_cell.length_a   1.000
_cell.length_b   1.000
_cell.length_c   1.000
_cell.angle_alpha   90.00
_cell.angle_beta   90.00
_cell.angle_gamma   90.00
#
_symmetry.space_group_name_H-M   'P 1'
#
loop_
_entity.id
_entity.type
_entity.pdbx_description
1 polymer ?
#
loop_
_entity_poly.entity_id
_entity_poly.type
_entity_poly.pdbx_seq_one_letter_code
_entity_poly.pdbx_strand_id
1 'polypeptide(L)'
;MTPQSRADLHVHSRHSDTSGHAGIRALRSAESFTDPVELYHAERARGMEWVTITDHNSLAGSLAIAHLPGTFLGCELDTWFPEDRARVHVVALGIDERTFSVADQARENVYDLVAVLREANVTHYLAHPLFDMSGKLTPETVERMLLLFNVLEGRNGARTSRSNGLLRAIAAGLTRERLEAMAERHGIEPYGETPWRKSLVGGSDDHSGLFAASAYTVAGGDGSVAGFLRAVAAGDCTHGGADGDARTLAHSIYAASFWKIREILRLDEQDGRKRALGLLRKGFGRIGRDVPVLEKTLRGVRRMAPGLYRDGDRRGPAWEGLLDREIGSLLAAPAGINAVDARELNRRLFVVAQRLADDVMGMHLAALLDPAVRLTVRQVLQSLYAVGMVAFLEIPYYFAWSFQSRDRGLQEQLRAHFLGERRSAPRERVAVLCSATPQRAWRGGGCHPPESRAADRRDIDVTLITCSAAPASPGEPVVDFRALAWRPSRNGAGPHWLVPPLVAIVDYIEEERFTAVHTDSTAGQGLVALAASRLLHLPVTGAVDPTWLTAPPPPGGLAGRLRRRYLAWFYGRLDEAFAPTRQAARALIAAGVDPSRVTVLPPSGTHRAGPD
;
A
#
# COMPACT_ATOMS: atom_id res chain seq x y z
N MET A 1 -18.13 -33.35 -12.56
CA MET A 1 -17.58 -32.37 -11.60
C MET A 1 -18.75 -31.84 -10.81
N THR A 2 -18.68 -31.85 -9.48
CA THR A 2 -19.66 -31.14 -8.64
C THR A 2 -19.63 -29.65 -9.01
N PRO A 3 -20.78 -28.98 -9.18
CA PRO A 3 -20.81 -27.55 -9.43
C PRO A 3 -20.11 -26.81 -8.28
N GLN A 4 -19.25 -25.85 -8.63
CA GLN A 4 -18.50 -25.03 -7.66
C GLN A 4 -19.09 -23.63 -7.63
N SER A 5 -19.42 -23.17 -6.44
CA SER A 5 -19.97 -21.84 -6.20
C SER A 5 -18.89 -20.89 -5.69
N ARG A 6 -19.08 -19.59 -5.94
CA ARG A 6 -18.16 -18.53 -5.48
C ARG A 6 -18.88 -17.55 -4.56
N ALA A 7 -18.18 -17.10 -3.52
CA ALA A 7 -18.64 -16.04 -2.64
C ALA A 7 -17.46 -15.22 -2.15
N ASP A 8 -17.60 -13.90 -2.12
CA ASP A 8 -16.74 -13.06 -1.31
C ASP A 8 -17.20 -13.20 0.14
N LEU A 9 -16.33 -13.74 1.01
CA LEU A 9 -16.68 -14.01 2.41
C LEU A 9 -16.30 -12.88 3.35
N HIS A 10 -15.71 -11.79 2.82
CA HIS A 10 -15.23 -10.69 3.63
C HIS A 10 -15.41 -9.37 2.88
N VAL A 11 -16.47 -8.63 3.16
CA VAL A 11 -16.78 -7.35 2.51
C VAL A 11 -17.61 -6.46 3.43
N HIS A 12 -17.37 -5.15 3.38
CA HIS A 12 -17.91 -4.18 4.32
C HIS A 12 -18.79 -3.11 3.66
N SER A 13 -19.92 -2.82 4.29
CA SER A 13 -20.87 -1.78 3.89
C SER A 13 -20.82 -0.59 4.85
N ARG A 14 -21.63 0.43 4.58
CA ARG A 14 -21.83 1.58 5.48
C ARG A 14 -22.30 1.24 6.90
N HIS A 15 -22.68 -0.01 7.14
CA HIS A 15 -23.16 -0.49 8.43
C HIS A 15 -22.07 -1.08 9.32
N SER A 16 -20.82 -1.14 8.87
CA SER A 16 -19.67 -1.41 9.73
C SER A 16 -19.52 -0.32 10.79
N ASP A 17 -19.58 -0.73 12.07
CA ASP A 17 -19.27 0.16 13.18
C ASP A 17 -17.80 0.58 13.15
N THR A 18 -17.47 1.74 13.72
CA THR A 18 -16.09 2.25 13.71
C THR A 18 -15.10 1.34 14.44
N SER A 19 -14.29 0.57 13.70
CA SER A 19 -13.16 -0.17 14.27
C SER A 19 -12.15 0.80 14.86
N GLY A 20 -11.71 0.46 16.08
CA GLY A 20 -11.14 1.39 17.04
C GLY A 20 -9.72 1.94 16.78
N HIS A 21 -9.37 2.39 15.57
CA HIS A 21 -8.16 3.19 15.36
C HIS A 21 -8.40 4.64 15.82
N ALA A 22 -7.58 5.11 16.78
CA ALA A 22 -7.74 6.45 17.38
C ALA A 22 -7.69 7.61 16.37
N GLY A 23 -6.97 7.45 15.25
CA GLY A 23 -6.94 8.43 14.16
C GLY A 23 -8.22 8.53 13.34
N ILE A 24 -8.95 7.40 13.17
CA ILE A 24 -10.24 7.34 12.46
C ILE A 24 -11.39 7.79 13.39
N ARG A 25 -11.29 7.51 14.69
CA ARG A 25 -12.24 8.00 15.72
C ARG A 25 -12.38 9.52 15.75
N ALA A 26 -11.30 10.26 15.50
CA ALA A 26 -11.34 11.73 15.46
C ALA A 26 -12.25 12.28 14.34
N LEU A 27 -12.56 11.45 13.33
CA LEU A 27 -13.38 11.82 12.16
C LEU A 27 -14.82 11.30 12.20
N ARG A 28 -15.21 10.46 13.19
CA ARG A 28 -16.55 9.85 13.30
C ARG A 28 -17.08 9.37 11.94
N SER A 29 -16.28 8.58 11.22
CA SER A 29 -16.62 8.08 9.89
C SER A 29 -16.81 6.58 9.92
N ALA A 30 -17.92 6.08 9.37
CA ALA A 30 -18.07 4.67 9.04
C ALA A 30 -16.85 4.18 8.22
N GLU A 31 -16.42 2.95 8.42
CA GLU A 31 -15.23 2.41 7.74
C GLU A 31 -15.46 2.16 6.25
N SER A 32 -16.72 1.92 5.88
CA SER A 32 -17.20 1.89 4.50
C SER A 32 -18.36 2.87 4.36
N PHE A 33 -18.61 3.33 3.14
CA PHE A 33 -19.76 4.19 2.81
C PHE A 33 -20.67 3.54 1.77
N THR A 34 -20.39 2.29 1.42
CA THR A 34 -21.06 1.62 0.32
C THR A 34 -22.44 1.12 0.73
N ASP A 35 -23.42 1.30 -0.15
CA ASP A 35 -24.77 0.78 0.06
C ASP A 35 -24.79 -0.76 -0.07
N PRO A 36 -25.42 -1.50 0.87
CA PRO A 36 -25.51 -2.96 0.82
C PRO A 36 -26.11 -3.52 -0.47
N VAL A 37 -27.14 -2.88 -1.02
CA VAL A 37 -27.81 -3.35 -2.25
C VAL A 37 -26.92 -3.11 -3.46
N GLU A 38 -26.18 -1.99 -3.49
CA GLU A 38 -25.17 -1.76 -4.52
C GLU A 38 -24.03 -2.79 -4.46
N LEU A 39 -23.55 -3.13 -3.26
CA LEU A 39 -22.55 -4.20 -3.06
C LEU A 39 -23.06 -5.53 -3.61
N TYR A 40 -24.29 -5.94 -3.25
CA TYR A 40 -24.91 -7.15 -3.78
C TYR A 40 -24.86 -7.18 -5.32
N HIS A 41 -25.30 -6.11 -5.97
CA HIS A 41 -25.29 -6.05 -7.43
C HIS A 41 -23.88 -6.10 -8.02
N ALA A 42 -22.90 -5.46 -7.37
CA ALA A 42 -21.51 -5.48 -7.79
C ALA A 42 -20.89 -6.88 -7.69
N GLU A 43 -21.13 -7.60 -6.60
CA GLU A 43 -20.64 -8.97 -6.41
C GLU A 43 -21.29 -9.96 -7.38
N ARG A 44 -22.61 -9.85 -7.58
CA ARG A 44 -23.33 -10.63 -8.59
C ARG A 44 -22.78 -10.37 -10.00
N ALA A 45 -22.50 -9.11 -10.33
CA ALA A 45 -21.90 -8.75 -11.62
C ALA A 45 -20.48 -9.29 -11.79
N ARG A 46 -19.74 -9.48 -10.68
CA ARG A 46 -18.39 -10.08 -10.64
C ARG A 46 -18.41 -11.62 -10.51
N GLY A 47 -19.60 -12.23 -10.64
CA GLY A 47 -19.75 -13.67 -10.74
C GLY A 47 -19.81 -14.40 -9.40
N MET A 48 -20.10 -13.71 -8.30
CA MET A 48 -20.40 -14.36 -7.02
C MET A 48 -21.79 -15.00 -7.07
N GLU A 49 -21.85 -16.30 -6.81
CA GLU A 49 -23.10 -17.06 -6.75
C GLU A 49 -23.79 -16.88 -5.40
N TRP A 50 -23.02 -16.83 -4.32
CA TRP A 50 -23.52 -16.49 -2.99
C TRP A 50 -22.94 -15.15 -2.55
N VAL A 51 -23.75 -14.37 -1.85
CA VAL A 51 -23.41 -13.02 -1.40
C VAL A 51 -23.66 -12.89 0.09
N THR A 52 -22.71 -12.32 0.81
CA THR A 52 -22.85 -11.91 2.21
C THR A 52 -22.18 -10.56 2.40
N ILE A 53 -22.58 -9.83 3.43
CA ILE A 53 -21.87 -8.64 3.89
C ILE A 53 -21.45 -8.93 5.33
N THR A 54 -20.20 -8.66 5.68
CA THR A 54 -19.62 -9.03 6.97
C THR A 54 -19.21 -7.78 7.74
N ASP A 55 -20.17 -6.88 7.97
CA ASP A 55 -19.91 -5.63 8.68
C ASP A 55 -19.35 -5.87 10.09
N HIS A 56 -18.53 -4.94 10.58
CA HIS A 56 -17.99 -4.97 11.95
C HIS A 56 -19.10 -4.91 13.00
N ASN A 57 -19.16 -5.95 13.84
CA ASN A 57 -20.04 -6.09 15.00
C ASN A 57 -21.51 -5.76 14.68
N SER A 58 -21.97 -6.09 13.47
CA SER A 58 -23.29 -5.73 12.98
C SER A 58 -23.79 -6.71 11.93
N LEU A 59 -25.08 -7.06 11.98
CA LEU A 59 -25.77 -7.77 10.90
C LEU A 59 -26.51 -6.84 9.95
N ALA A 60 -26.47 -5.52 10.15
CA ALA A 60 -27.38 -4.61 9.46
C ALA A 60 -27.19 -4.62 7.93
N GLY A 61 -25.96 -4.71 7.40
CA GLY A 61 -25.74 -4.80 5.96
C GLY A 61 -26.19 -6.13 5.35
N SER A 62 -25.91 -7.27 6.00
CA SER A 62 -26.38 -8.56 5.50
C SER A 62 -27.89 -8.74 5.62
N LEU A 63 -28.52 -8.20 6.67
CA LEU A 63 -29.98 -8.12 6.81
C LEU A 63 -30.62 -7.25 5.72
N ALA A 64 -29.97 -6.13 5.36
CA ALA A 64 -30.48 -5.24 4.31
C ALA A 64 -30.61 -5.93 2.94
N ILE A 65 -29.82 -6.97 2.69
CA ILE A 65 -29.86 -7.75 1.45
C ILE A 65 -30.48 -9.15 1.60
N ALA A 66 -30.85 -9.59 2.81
CA ALA A 66 -31.28 -10.96 3.09
C ALA A 66 -32.52 -11.43 2.30
N HIS A 67 -33.31 -10.48 1.79
CA HIS A 67 -34.48 -10.74 0.94
C HIS A 67 -34.12 -11.02 -0.53
N LEU A 68 -32.85 -10.84 -0.92
CA LEU A 68 -32.38 -11.02 -2.29
C LEU A 68 -31.94 -12.47 -2.56
N PRO A 69 -31.98 -12.95 -3.81
CA PRO A 69 -31.59 -14.31 -4.14
C PRO A 69 -30.11 -14.57 -3.86
N GLY A 70 -29.81 -15.73 -3.27
CA GLY A 70 -28.45 -16.21 -3.05
C GLY A 70 -27.69 -15.47 -1.96
N THR A 71 -28.40 -14.86 -1.00
CA THR A 71 -27.78 -14.19 0.15
C THR A 71 -27.79 -15.04 1.40
N PHE A 72 -26.87 -14.77 2.32
CA PHE A 72 -26.89 -15.29 3.68
C PHE A 72 -26.35 -14.27 4.67
N LEU A 73 -26.67 -14.45 5.95
CA LEU A 73 -26.24 -13.54 7.00
C LEU A 73 -24.78 -13.75 7.36
N GLY A 74 -24.07 -12.65 7.60
CA GLY A 74 -22.69 -12.68 8.05
C GLY A 74 -22.32 -11.40 8.79
N CYS A 75 -21.25 -11.48 9.57
CA CYS A 75 -20.64 -10.36 10.30
C CYS A 75 -19.16 -10.65 10.56
N GLU A 76 -18.37 -9.60 10.73
CA GLU A 76 -17.02 -9.67 11.30
C GLU A 76 -17.07 -9.20 12.76
N LEU A 77 -16.63 -10.03 13.70
CA LEU A 77 -16.64 -9.72 15.12
C LEU A 77 -15.23 -9.36 15.59
N ASP A 78 -15.11 -8.15 16.16
CA ASP A 78 -13.89 -7.72 16.82
C ASP A 78 -13.77 -8.45 18.17
N THR A 79 -12.66 -9.15 18.37
CA THR A 79 -12.38 -9.86 19.62
C THR A 79 -10.92 -9.74 20.05
N TRP A 80 -10.64 -10.21 21.27
CA TRP A 80 -9.35 -10.05 21.91
C TRP A 80 -8.90 -11.31 22.62
N PHE A 81 -7.59 -11.57 22.57
CA PHE A 81 -6.96 -12.49 23.49
C PHE A 81 -6.94 -11.89 24.90
N PRO A 82 -7.38 -12.62 25.94
CA PRO A 82 -7.36 -12.12 27.32
C PRO A 82 -5.94 -11.94 27.88
N GLU A 83 -4.94 -12.61 27.33
CA GLU A 83 -3.55 -12.59 27.83
C GLU A 83 -2.84 -11.26 27.58
N ASP A 84 -2.98 -10.71 26.38
CA ASP A 84 -2.23 -9.54 25.92
C ASP A 84 -3.12 -8.44 25.33
N ARG A 85 -4.43 -8.69 25.21
CA ARG A 85 -5.38 -7.83 24.50
C ARG A 85 -4.99 -7.64 23.03
N ALA A 86 -4.32 -8.62 22.41
CA ALA A 86 -4.13 -8.65 20.97
C ALA A 86 -5.50 -8.75 20.30
N ARG A 87 -5.79 -7.80 19.41
CA ARG A 87 -7.06 -7.76 18.69
C ARG A 87 -7.00 -8.71 17.51
N VAL A 88 -8.02 -9.54 17.35
CA VAL A 88 -8.24 -10.38 16.18
C VAL A 88 -9.68 -10.25 15.72
N HIS A 89 -9.92 -10.58 14.47
CA HIS A 89 -11.27 -10.54 13.92
C HIS A 89 -11.72 -11.94 13.50
N VAL A 90 -12.96 -12.26 13.83
CA VAL A 90 -13.58 -13.56 13.50
C VAL A 90 -14.79 -13.29 12.64
N VAL A 91 -14.80 -13.83 11.42
CA VAL A 91 -15.97 -13.75 10.55
C VAL A 91 -16.87 -14.93 10.83
N ALA A 92 -18.16 -14.65 11.05
CA ALA A 92 -19.21 -15.63 11.24
C ALA A 92 -20.17 -15.60 10.03
N LEU A 93 -20.50 -16.79 9.51
CA LEU A 93 -21.27 -16.99 8.28
C LEU A 93 -22.50 -17.87 8.57
N GLY A 94 -23.64 -17.48 8.02
CA GLY A 94 -24.93 -18.13 8.27
C GLY A 94 -25.44 -17.97 9.71
N ILE A 95 -24.96 -16.95 10.42
CA ILE A 95 -25.33 -16.67 11.80
C ILE A 95 -26.73 -16.03 11.87
N ASP A 96 -27.59 -16.52 12.77
CA ASP A 96 -28.89 -15.89 13.03
C ASP A 96 -28.79 -14.75 14.06
N GLU A 97 -29.82 -13.90 14.11
CA GLU A 97 -29.85 -12.71 14.99
C GLU A 97 -29.72 -13.06 16.48
N ARG A 98 -30.29 -14.21 16.90
CA ARG A 98 -30.24 -14.67 18.29
C ARG A 98 -28.82 -15.06 18.67
N THR A 99 -28.17 -15.86 17.83
CA THR A 99 -26.79 -16.32 18.02
C THR A 99 -25.82 -15.16 17.94
N PHE A 100 -26.04 -14.23 17.00
CA PHE A 100 -25.28 -12.99 16.92
C PHE A 100 -25.35 -12.18 18.22
N SER A 101 -26.54 -12.00 18.80
CA SER A 101 -26.68 -11.27 20.06
C SER A 101 -25.88 -11.90 21.22
N VAL A 102 -25.77 -13.23 21.26
CA VAL A 102 -24.98 -13.93 22.28
C VAL A 102 -23.48 -13.82 21.97
N ALA A 103 -23.10 -13.98 20.70
CA ALA A 103 -21.72 -13.85 20.23
C ALA A 103 -21.17 -12.43 20.47
N ASP A 104 -21.97 -11.38 20.22
CA ASP A 104 -21.59 -9.99 20.46
C ASP A 104 -21.34 -9.70 21.95
N GLN A 105 -22.08 -10.35 22.85
CA GLN A 105 -21.82 -10.25 24.30
C GLN A 105 -20.54 -10.99 24.72
N ALA A 106 -20.21 -12.11 24.06
CA ALA A 106 -19.04 -12.92 24.35
C ALA A 106 -17.74 -12.40 23.71
N ARG A 107 -17.82 -11.49 22.72
CA ARG A 107 -16.67 -11.10 21.89
C ARG A 107 -15.55 -10.38 22.61
N GLU A 108 -15.71 -9.93 23.85
CA GLU A 108 -14.60 -9.34 24.61
C GLU A 108 -13.44 -10.34 24.87
N ASN A 109 -13.70 -11.63 24.70
CA ASN A 109 -12.75 -12.73 24.82
C ASN A 109 -12.91 -13.72 23.65
N VAL A 110 -11.83 -13.94 22.90
CA VAL A 110 -11.83 -14.83 21.72
C VAL A 110 -12.21 -16.27 22.07
N TYR A 111 -11.85 -16.76 23.25
CA TYR A 111 -12.17 -18.12 23.67
C TYR A 111 -13.68 -18.30 23.87
N ASP A 112 -14.32 -17.33 24.52
CA ASP A 112 -15.75 -17.34 24.79
C ASP A 112 -16.54 -17.18 23.48
N LEU A 113 -16.11 -16.27 22.61
CA LEU A 113 -16.72 -16.09 21.29
C LEU A 113 -16.67 -17.38 20.45
N VAL A 114 -15.49 -18.00 20.34
CA VAL A 114 -15.33 -19.22 19.55
C VAL A 114 -16.14 -20.37 20.15
N ALA A 115 -16.26 -20.46 21.48
CA ALA A 115 -17.12 -21.45 22.13
C ALA A 115 -18.59 -21.27 21.73
N VAL A 116 -19.12 -20.04 21.79
CA VAL A 116 -20.50 -19.72 21.38
C VAL A 116 -20.75 -20.08 19.91
N LEU A 117 -19.85 -19.69 19.01
CA LEU A 117 -20.00 -19.97 17.57
C LEU A 117 -19.99 -21.48 17.28
N ARG A 118 -19.15 -22.24 17.98
CA ARG A 118 -19.09 -23.70 17.84
C ARG A 118 -20.33 -24.40 18.39
N GLU A 119 -20.79 -24.00 19.58
CA GLU A 119 -22.00 -24.57 20.19
C GLU A 119 -23.22 -24.39 19.29
N ALA A 120 -23.32 -23.21 18.65
CA ALA A 120 -24.38 -22.90 17.69
C ALA A 120 -24.15 -23.49 16.28
N ASN A 121 -23.06 -24.23 16.04
CA ASN A 121 -22.66 -24.75 14.72
C ASN A 121 -22.57 -23.67 13.62
N VAL A 122 -22.15 -22.45 13.99
CA VAL A 122 -21.95 -21.35 13.04
C VAL A 122 -20.62 -21.56 12.30
N THR A 123 -20.67 -21.43 10.97
CA THR A 123 -19.44 -21.46 10.15
C THR A 123 -18.64 -20.20 10.41
N HIS A 124 -17.39 -20.32 10.83
CA HIS A 124 -16.56 -19.17 11.17
C HIS A 124 -15.09 -19.39 10.81
N TYR A 125 -14.38 -18.30 10.60
CA TYR A 125 -12.96 -18.31 10.28
C TYR A 125 -12.24 -17.08 10.85
N LEU A 126 -10.91 -17.19 10.99
CA LEU A 126 -10.08 -16.09 11.43
C LEU A 126 -9.71 -15.18 10.24
N ALA A 127 -10.13 -13.92 10.31
CA ALA A 127 -9.84 -12.93 9.28
C ALA A 127 -8.42 -12.37 9.42
N HIS A 128 -7.78 -12.13 8.28
CA HIS A 128 -6.43 -11.59 8.09
C HIS A 128 -5.43 -11.87 9.25
N PRO A 129 -5.16 -13.15 9.62
CA PRO A 129 -4.47 -13.52 10.87
C PRO A 129 -3.12 -12.85 11.16
N LEU A 130 -2.40 -12.42 10.12
CA LEU A 130 -1.07 -11.82 10.22
C LEU A 130 -1.06 -10.29 10.15
N PHE A 131 -2.23 -9.66 10.28
CA PHE A 131 -2.37 -8.21 10.30
C PHE A 131 -2.41 -7.70 11.75
N ASP A 132 -1.36 -7.00 12.18
CA ASP A 132 -1.25 -6.55 13.57
C ASP A 132 -2.04 -5.26 13.83
N MET A 133 -3.31 -5.40 14.16
CA MET A 133 -4.20 -4.27 14.42
C MET A 133 -3.89 -3.52 15.74
N SER A 134 -3.27 -4.20 16.70
CA SER A 134 -3.05 -3.68 18.05
C SER A 134 -1.59 -3.32 18.36
N GLY A 135 -0.65 -3.65 17.47
CA GLY A 135 0.80 -3.55 17.74
C GLY A 135 1.29 -4.59 18.76
N LYS A 136 0.61 -5.73 18.86
CA LYS A 136 0.80 -6.74 19.92
C LYS A 136 0.92 -8.16 19.38
N LEU A 137 0.83 -8.35 18.06
CA LEU A 137 0.87 -9.67 17.47
C LEU A 137 2.28 -10.26 17.63
N THR A 138 2.38 -11.41 18.29
CA THR A 138 3.65 -12.15 18.44
C THR A 138 3.55 -13.57 17.85
N PRO A 139 4.66 -14.30 17.68
CA PRO A 139 4.62 -15.71 17.30
C PRO A 139 3.71 -16.55 18.20
N GLU A 140 3.73 -16.31 19.52
CA GLU A 140 2.90 -17.00 20.50
C GLU A 140 1.40 -16.67 20.34
N THR A 141 1.05 -15.44 19.96
CA THR A 141 -0.33 -15.10 19.62
C THR A 141 -0.79 -15.89 18.39
N VAL A 142 0.07 -16.01 17.36
CA VAL A 142 -0.23 -16.79 16.15
C VAL A 142 -0.33 -18.29 16.46
N GLU A 143 0.49 -18.84 17.37
CA GLU A 143 0.34 -20.23 17.84
C GLU A 143 -1.06 -20.47 18.44
N ARG A 144 -1.54 -19.57 19.31
CA ARG A 144 -2.91 -19.66 19.87
C ARG A 144 -3.98 -19.59 18.77
N MET A 145 -3.83 -18.68 17.80
CA MET A 145 -4.75 -18.61 16.66
C MET A 145 -4.81 -19.93 15.89
N LEU A 146 -3.65 -20.57 15.64
CA LEU A 146 -3.59 -21.86 14.97
C LEU A 146 -4.18 -23.00 15.80
N LEU A 147 -4.21 -22.90 17.13
CA LEU A 147 -4.90 -23.88 17.98
C LEU A 147 -6.43 -23.69 17.94
N LEU A 148 -6.89 -22.44 17.87
CA LEU A 148 -8.31 -22.09 17.88
C LEU A 148 -9.02 -22.19 16.52
N PHE A 149 -8.34 -21.98 15.40
CA PHE A 149 -9.02 -21.89 14.11
C PHE A 149 -8.52 -22.93 13.11
N ASN A 150 -9.45 -23.63 12.47
CA ASN A 150 -9.16 -24.56 11.37
C ASN A 150 -9.33 -23.94 9.99
N VAL A 151 -10.16 -22.89 9.90
CA VAL A 151 -10.37 -22.11 8.70
C VAL A 151 -9.76 -20.74 8.90
N LEU A 152 -8.86 -20.34 8.00
CA LEU A 152 -8.12 -19.08 8.06
C LEU A 152 -8.33 -18.32 6.74
N GLU A 153 -8.34 -16.99 6.80
CA GLU A 153 -8.34 -16.17 5.60
C GLU A 153 -6.96 -16.17 4.93
N GLY A 154 -6.75 -17.09 3.97
CA GLY A 154 -5.49 -17.25 3.24
C GLY A 154 -5.33 -16.31 2.04
N ARG A 155 -6.40 -15.63 1.64
CA ARG A 155 -6.42 -14.61 0.58
C ARG A 155 -7.31 -13.44 0.99
N ASN A 156 -6.69 -12.37 1.46
CA ASN A 156 -7.37 -11.12 1.74
C ASN A 156 -7.03 -10.07 0.66
N GLY A 157 -8.05 -9.50 0.02
CA GLY A 157 -7.93 -8.53 -1.08
C GLY A 157 -7.42 -7.14 -0.67
N ALA A 158 -7.37 -6.83 0.63
CA ALA A 158 -6.81 -5.61 1.19
C ALA A 158 -5.39 -5.80 1.77
N ARG A 159 -4.87 -7.04 1.84
CA ARG A 159 -3.55 -7.35 2.41
C ARG A 159 -2.53 -7.75 1.36
N THR A 160 -1.27 -7.36 1.61
CA THR A 160 -0.14 -7.66 0.71
C THR A 160 0.02 -9.15 0.43
N SER A 161 0.53 -9.45 -0.77
CA SER A 161 0.96 -10.81 -1.14
C SER A 161 2.02 -11.40 -0.21
N ARG A 162 2.82 -10.55 0.44
CA ARG A 162 3.85 -10.97 1.41
C ARG A 162 3.19 -11.54 2.67
N SER A 163 2.19 -10.84 3.22
CA SER A 163 1.44 -11.30 4.39
C SER A 163 0.63 -12.56 4.09
N ASN A 164 -0.19 -12.51 3.03
CA ASN A 164 -1.02 -13.65 2.63
C ASN A 164 -0.14 -14.87 2.28
N GLY A 165 0.97 -14.67 1.56
CA GLY A 165 1.92 -15.72 1.20
C GLY A 165 2.59 -16.36 2.41
N LEU A 166 2.95 -15.57 3.43
CA LEU A 166 3.51 -16.08 4.67
C LEU A 166 2.51 -16.97 5.42
N LEU A 167 1.26 -16.51 5.59
CA LEU A 167 0.23 -17.30 6.25
C LEU A 167 0.02 -18.65 5.55
N ARG A 168 -0.05 -18.66 4.21
CA ARG A 168 -0.18 -19.89 3.43
C ARG A 168 1.01 -20.83 3.63
N ALA A 169 2.23 -20.29 3.70
CA ALA A 169 3.42 -21.08 3.98
C ALA A 169 3.41 -21.68 5.40
N ILE A 170 2.98 -20.90 6.40
CA ILE A 170 2.81 -21.37 7.79
C ILE A 170 1.77 -22.50 7.85
N ALA A 171 0.60 -22.28 7.23
CA ALA A 171 -0.48 -23.27 7.18
C ALA A 171 -0.05 -24.56 6.49
N ALA A 172 0.70 -24.48 5.38
CA ALA A 172 1.20 -25.65 4.66
C ALA A 172 2.33 -26.39 5.40
N GLY A 173 3.13 -25.68 6.20
CA GLY A 173 4.24 -26.24 6.98
C GLY A 173 3.87 -26.76 8.36
N LEU A 174 2.58 -26.77 8.71
CA LEU A 174 2.09 -27.21 10.00
C LEU A 174 2.00 -28.74 10.04
N THR A 175 2.59 -29.35 11.07
CA THR A 175 2.53 -30.79 11.32
C THR A 175 1.80 -31.08 12.63
N ARG A 176 1.38 -32.33 12.82
CA ARG A 176 0.73 -32.77 14.05
C ARG A 176 1.61 -32.49 15.27
N GLU A 177 2.89 -32.86 15.20
CA GLU A 177 3.85 -32.73 16.30
C GLU A 177 4.09 -31.27 16.67
N ARG A 178 4.15 -30.39 15.66
CA ARG A 178 4.29 -28.94 15.89
C ARG A 178 3.09 -28.37 16.60
N LEU A 179 1.88 -28.78 16.19
CA LEU A 179 0.67 -28.30 16.81
C LEU A 179 0.49 -28.84 18.23
N GLU A 180 0.79 -30.12 18.47
CA GLU A 180 0.78 -30.73 19.81
C GLU A 180 1.77 -30.03 20.75
N ALA A 181 2.96 -29.67 20.27
CA ALA A 181 3.92 -28.88 21.04
C ALA A 181 3.42 -27.46 21.36
N MET A 182 2.66 -26.83 20.47
CA MET A 182 1.99 -25.54 20.74
C MET A 182 0.86 -25.72 21.76
N ALA A 183 0.06 -26.77 21.64
CA ALA A 183 -1.04 -27.09 22.54
C ALA A 183 -0.53 -27.27 23.98
N GLU A 184 0.53 -28.06 24.17
CA GLU A 184 1.19 -28.26 25.47
C GLU A 184 1.71 -26.93 26.03
N ARG A 185 2.37 -26.12 25.20
CA ARG A 185 2.94 -24.83 25.63
C ARG A 185 1.87 -23.84 26.10
N HIS A 186 0.71 -23.82 25.45
CA HIS A 186 -0.34 -22.85 25.71
C HIS A 186 -1.47 -23.38 26.60
N GLY A 187 -1.54 -24.69 26.84
CA GLY A 187 -2.66 -25.31 27.55
C GLY A 187 -3.99 -25.17 26.80
N ILE A 188 -3.95 -25.15 25.46
CA ILE A 188 -5.15 -25.00 24.61
C ILE A 188 -5.31 -26.28 23.79
N GLU A 189 -6.45 -26.95 23.97
CA GLU A 189 -6.80 -28.12 23.18
C GLU A 189 -7.09 -27.72 21.72
N PRO A 190 -6.36 -28.27 20.73
CA PRO A 190 -6.63 -28.01 19.32
C PRO A 190 -8.03 -28.51 18.91
N TYR A 191 -8.71 -27.77 18.05
CA TYR A 191 -10.08 -28.12 17.66
C TYR A 191 -10.17 -29.13 16.50
N GLY A 192 -10.95 -30.19 16.68
CA GLY A 192 -11.28 -31.16 15.62
C GLY A 192 -10.29 -32.32 15.49
N GLU A 193 -10.52 -33.21 14.51
CA GLU A 193 -9.74 -34.46 14.37
C GLU A 193 -8.37 -34.27 13.72
N THR A 194 -8.25 -33.33 12.77
CA THR A 194 -7.00 -33.04 12.06
C THR A 194 -6.63 -31.56 12.14
N PRO A 195 -6.47 -31.02 13.35
CA PRO A 195 -6.30 -29.58 13.59
C PRO A 195 -5.03 -29.00 12.94
N TRP A 196 -4.03 -29.82 12.61
CA TRP A 196 -2.83 -29.37 11.87
C TRP A 196 -3.09 -29.15 10.37
N ARG A 197 -4.25 -29.56 9.83
CA ARG A 197 -4.66 -29.31 8.46
C ARG A 197 -5.57 -28.08 8.42
N LYS A 198 -5.00 -26.94 8.00
CA LYS A 198 -5.76 -25.68 7.89
C LYS A 198 -6.39 -25.55 6.51
N SER A 199 -7.66 -25.16 6.49
CA SER A 199 -8.36 -24.74 5.28
C SER A 199 -8.24 -23.23 5.11
N LEU A 200 -8.26 -22.78 3.86
CA LEU A 200 -7.99 -21.39 3.51
C LEU A 200 -9.11 -20.81 2.66
N VAL A 201 -9.78 -19.80 3.21
CA VAL A 201 -10.81 -19.01 2.52
C VAL A 201 -10.22 -17.71 1.97
N GLY A 202 -10.99 -17.01 1.16
CA GLY A 202 -10.67 -15.68 0.68
C GLY A 202 -11.87 -14.74 0.66
N GLY A 203 -11.57 -13.46 0.82
CA GLY A 203 -12.51 -12.35 0.74
C GLY A 203 -11.80 -11.04 0.45
N SER A 204 -12.52 -10.07 -0.11
CA SER A 204 -11.92 -8.82 -0.58
C SER A 204 -11.45 -7.90 0.55
N ASP A 205 -12.08 -7.98 1.72
CA ASP A 205 -11.96 -7.02 2.81
C ASP A 205 -12.19 -5.58 2.30
N ASP A 206 -13.07 -5.44 1.30
CA ASP A 206 -13.34 -4.17 0.64
C ASP A 206 -14.23 -3.28 1.49
N HIS A 207 -13.77 -2.05 1.63
CA HIS A 207 -14.43 -0.97 2.37
C HIS A 207 -14.90 0.17 1.45
N SER A 208 -14.62 0.06 0.15
CA SER A 208 -14.81 1.16 -0.81
C SER A 208 -15.96 0.93 -1.81
N GLY A 209 -16.40 -0.32 -1.96
CA GLY A 209 -17.29 -0.79 -3.02
C GLY A 209 -16.59 -1.01 -4.37
N LEU A 210 -15.37 -0.50 -4.55
CA LEU A 210 -14.61 -0.60 -5.80
C LEU A 210 -13.97 -1.97 -5.98
N PHE A 211 -13.58 -2.62 -4.89
CA PHE A 211 -12.77 -3.84 -4.89
C PHE A 211 -13.51 -5.07 -4.34
N ALA A 212 -14.82 -4.97 -4.07
CA ALA A 212 -15.66 -6.11 -3.71
C ALA A 212 -15.51 -7.25 -4.72
N ALA A 213 -15.43 -8.49 -4.24
CA ALA A 213 -15.12 -9.71 -4.99
C ALA A 213 -13.73 -9.76 -5.67
N SER A 214 -12.79 -8.88 -5.29
CA SER A 214 -11.39 -8.96 -5.75
C SER A 214 -10.66 -10.22 -5.24
N ALA A 215 -11.09 -10.74 -4.10
CA ALA A 215 -10.75 -12.04 -3.56
C ALA A 215 -12.04 -12.74 -3.13
N TYR A 216 -12.06 -14.07 -3.23
CA TYR A 216 -13.27 -14.86 -2.99
C TYR A 216 -12.93 -16.29 -2.58
N THR A 217 -13.94 -16.99 -2.08
CA THR A 217 -13.90 -18.41 -1.75
C THR A 217 -14.66 -19.21 -2.80
N VAL A 218 -14.12 -20.37 -3.14
CA VAL A 218 -14.72 -21.37 -4.01
C VAL A 218 -14.98 -22.61 -3.17
N ALA A 219 -16.23 -23.04 -3.07
CA ALA A 219 -16.59 -24.28 -2.40
C ALA A 219 -17.59 -25.06 -3.23
N GLY A 220 -17.54 -26.38 -3.09
CA GLY A 220 -18.58 -27.25 -3.62
C GLY A 220 -19.83 -27.24 -2.73
N GLY A 221 -20.81 -28.07 -3.09
CA GLY A 221 -21.99 -28.27 -2.28
C GLY A 221 -23.10 -28.96 -3.07
N ASP A 222 -24.29 -28.91 -2.50
CA ASP A 222 -25.54 -29.38 -3.12
C ASP A 222 -26.21 -28.29 -3.99
N GLY A 223 -25.51 -27.17 -4.25
CA GLY A 223 -26.07 -26.01 -4.95
C GLY A 223 -26.94 -25.11 -4.07
N SER A 224 -26.91 -25.30 -2.75
CA SER A 224 -27.55 -24.42 -1.77
C SER A 224 -26.54 -23.65 -0.92
N VAL A 225 -26.96 -22.52 -0.36
CA VAL A 225 -26.21 -21.77 0.65
C VAL A 225 -25.79 -22.67 1.82
N ALA A 226 -26.70 -23.52 2.32
CA ALA A 226 -26.41 -24.39 3.44
C ALA A 226 -25.33 -25.44 3.09
N GLY A 227 -25.36 -25.98 1.86
CA GLY A 227 -24.31 -26.87 1.36
C GLY A 227 -22.96 -26.17 1.22
N PHE A 228 -22.96 -24.94 0.71
CA PHE A 228 -21.75 -24.11 0.60
C PHE A 228 -21.13 -23.83 1.97
N LEU A 229 -21.92 -23.40 2.96
CA LEU A 229 -21.43 -23.13 4.32
C LEU A 229 -20.88 -24.40 4.99
N ARG A 230 -21.57 -25.55 4.85
CA ARG A 230 -21.05 -26.84 5.34
C ARG A 230 -19.71 -27.21 4.71
N ALA A 231 -19.54 -26.99 3.40
CA ALA A 231 -18.28 -27.25 2.72
C ALA A 231 -17.16 -26.34 3.25
N VAL A 232 -17.43 -25.05 3.47
CA VAL A 232 -16.47 -24.12 4.09
C VAL A 232 -16.11 -24.57 5.51
N ALA A 233 -17.09 -24.92 6.34
CA ALA A 233 -16.88 -25.41 7.71
C ALA A 233 -16.06 -26.71 7.77
N ALA A 234 -16.29 -27.62 6.83
CA ALA A 234 -15.53 -28.87 6.68
C ALA A 234 -14.13 -28.66 6.10
N GLY A 235 -13.84 -27.47 5.58
CA GLY A 235 -12.57 -27.14 4.93
C GLY A 235 -12.49 -27.56 3.46
N ASP A 236 -13.59 -28.04 2.86
CA ASP A 236 -13.73 -28.43 1.45
C ASP A 236 -13.91 -27.20 0.54
N CYS A 237 -12.99 -26.25 0.65
CA CYS A 237 -12.99 -25.01 -0.10
C CYS A 237 -11.57 -24.60 -0.52
N THR A 238 -11.50 -23.68 -1.47
CA THR A 238 -10.25 -23.02 -1.88
C THR A 238 -10.49 -21.53 -2.04
N HIS A 239 -9.44 -20.72 -2.03
CA HIS A 239 -9.54 -19.28 -2.29
C HIS A 239 -9.14 -18.93 -3.73
N GLY A 240 -9.75 -17.87 -4.28
CA GLY A 240 -9.43 -17.27 -5.57
C GLY A 240 -9.28 -15.75 -5.50
N GLY A 241 -9.01 -15.14 -6.65
CA GLY A 241 -8.79 -13.71 -6.79
C GLY A 241 -7.36 -13.24 -6.49
N ALA A 242 -7.22 -11.95 -6.17
CA ALA A 242 -5.94 -11.24 -6.03
C ALA A 242 -5.60 -10.90 -4.57
N ASP A 243 -4.30 -10.76 -4.28
CA ASP A 243 -3.86 -10.08 -3.06
C ASP A 243 -4.06 -8.57 -3.21
N GLY A 244 -4.15 -7.87 -2.07
CA GLY A 244 -4.10 -6.41 -2.04
C GLY A 244 -2.69 -5.85 -2.22
N ASP A 245 -2.63 -4.54 -2.42
CA ASP A 245 -1.41 -3.73 -2.42
C ASP A 245 -1.68 -2.33 -1.84
N ALA A 246 -0.63 -1.53 -1.67
CA ALA A 246 -0.77 -0.18 -1.12
C ALA A 246 -1.65 0.73 -1.99
N ARG A 247 -1.71 0.50 -3.30
CA ARG A 247 -2.56 1.28 -4.21
C ARG A 247 -4.05 1.01 -3.90
N THR A 248 -4.43 -0.26 -3.68
CA THR A 248 -5.79 -0.64 -3.28
C THR A 248 -6.20 0.09 -2.01
N LEU A 249 -5.35 0.07 -0.97
CA LEU A 249 -5.64 0.75 0.30
C LEU A 249 -5.74 2.28 0.12
N ALA A 250 -4.84 2.89 -0.66
CA ALA A 250 -4.91 4.32 -0.94
C ALA A 250 -6.21 4.70 -1.66
N HIS A 251 -6.64 3.92 -2.66
CA HIS A 251 -7.91 4.11 -3.37
C HIS A 251 -9.13 3.91 -2.47
N SER A 252 -9.09 2.96 -1.55
CA SER A 252 -10.13 2.82 -0.53
C SER A 252 -10.21 4.05 0.39
N ILE A 253 -9.08 4.61 0.79
CA ILE A 253 -9.03 5.86 1.58
C ILE A 253 -9.58 7.06 0.78
N TYR A 254 -9.25 7.17 -0.51
CA TYR A 254 -9.81 8.22 -1.37
C TYR A 254 -11.34 8.10 -1.47
N ALA A 255 -11.85 6.89 -1.67
CA ALA A 255 -13.28 6.63 -1.73
C ALA A 255 -13.97 7.06 -0.43
N ALA A 256 -13.46 6.61 0.73
CA ALA A 256 -14.00 6.97 2.04
C ALA A 256 -13.96 8.50 2.29
N SER A 257 -12.83 9.14 1.97
CA SER A 257 -12.66 10.58 2.14
C SER A 257 -13.64 11.38 1.28
N PHE A 258 -13.87 10.94 0.03
CA PHE A 258 -14.82 11.56 -0.88
C PHE A 258 -16.26 11.49 -0.33
N TRP A 259 -16.68 10.31 0.12
CA TRP A 259 -18.01 10.13 0.71
C TRP A 259 -18.21 10.99 1.95
N LYS A 260 -17.19 11.10 2.81
CA LYS A 260 -17.24 11.96 3.99
C LYS A 260 -17.39 13.44 3.63
N ILE A 261 -16.66 13.91 2.61
CA ILE A 261 -16.80 15.29 2.10
C ILE A 261 -18.23 15.51 1.57
N ARG A 262 -18.80 14.54 0.86
CA ARG A 262 -20.17 14.61 0.33
C ARG A 262 -21.21 14.75 1.44
N GLU A 263 -21.07 13.96 2.50
CA GLU A 263 -21.92 14.00 3.70
C GLU A 263 -21.85 15.37 4.38
N ILE A 264 -20.64 15.87 4.66
CA ILE A 264 -20.41 17.17 5.32
C ILE A 264 -21.02 18.32 4.51
N LEU A 265 -20.87 18.26 3.18
CA LEU A 265 -21.39 19.29 2.28
C LEU A 265 -22.91 19.18 2.03
N ARG A 266 -23.60 18.18 2.62
CA ARG A 266 -25.05 17.95 2.48
C ARG A 266 -25.51 18.04 1.02
N LEU A 267 -24.70 17.49 0.11
CA LEU A 267 -24.98 17.59 -1.32
C LEU A 267 -26.30 16.89 -1.68
N ASP A 268 -26.75 15.93 -0.87
CA ASP A 268 -28.01 15.20 -1.01
C ASP A 268 -29.24 16.02 -0.54
N GLU A 269 -29.09 17.05 0.31
CA GLU A 269 -30.21 17.90 0.78
C GLU A 269 -30.52 19.09 -0.16
N GLN A 270 -29.59 19.47 -1.04
CA GLN A 270 -29.80 20.56 -2.01
C GLN A 270 -30.64 20.14 -3.24
N ASP A 271 -31.06 18.88 -3.31
CA ASP A 271 -31.81 18.27 -4.43
C ASP A 271 -33.28 18.72 -4.56
N GLY A 272 -33.81 19.51 -3.62
CA GLY A 272 -35.23 19.91 -3.60
C GLY A 272 -35.62 21.14 -4.43
N ARG A 273 -34.69 21.97 -4.94
CA ARG A 273 -35.05 23.26 -5.58
C ARG A 273 -34.15 23.65 -6.75
N LYS A 274 -34.50 23.20 -7.97
CA LYS A 274 -34.66 23.99 -9.23
C LYS A 274 -34.54 23.11 -10.49
N ARG A 275 -35.47 23.33 -11.43
CA ARG A 275 -35.64 22.66 -12.73
C ARG A 275 -34.49 22.85 -13.77
N ALA A 276 -33.37 23.47 -13.41
CA ALA A 276 -32.24 23.69 -14.32
C ALA A 276 -31.20 22.54 -14.31
N LEU A 277 -31.42 21.50 -13.51
CA LEU A 277 -30.46 20.45 -13.22
C LEU A 277 -30.85 19.07 -13.79
N GLY A 278 -31.60 19.03 -14.90
CA GLY A 278 -32.00 17.78 -15.56
C GLY A 278 -30.83 16.88 -16.00
N LEU A 279 -29.62 17.44 -16.18
CA LEU A 279 -28.38 16.70 -16.46
C LEU A 279 -27.63 16.20 -15.21
N LEU A 280 -27.91 16.76 -14.03
CA LEU A 280 -27.33 16.30 -12.76
C LEU A 280 -28.10 15.11 -12.15
N ARG A 281 -29.23 14.75 -12.75
CA ARG A 281 -30.11 13.65 -12.31
C ARG A 281 -29.57 12.23 -12.56
N LYS A 282 -28.41 12.06 -13.21
CA LYS A 282 -27.87 10.76 -13.65
C LYS A 282 -26.36 10.65 -13.38
N GLY A 283 -25.95 10.93 -12.16
CA GLY A 283 -24.59 11.40 -11.88
C GLY A 283 -23.76 10.64 -10.86
N PHE A 284 -24.03 9.37 -10.54
CA PHE A 284 -23.34 8.47 -9.57
C PHE A 284 -24.23 8.05 -8.39
N GLY A 285 -25.44 7.58 -8.71
CA GLY A 285 -26.23 6.76 -7.78
C GLY A 285 -26.08 5.25 -8.05
N ARG A 286 -25.01 4.85 -8.75
CA ARG A 286 -24.71 3.46 -9.11
C ARG A 286 -23.19 3.31 -9.14
N ILE A 287 -22.65 2.38 -8.36
CA ILE A 287 -21.27 1.92 -8.48
C ILE A 287 -20.94 1.69 -9.96
N GLY A 288 -19.98 2.46 -10.48
CA GLY A 288 -19.34 2.18 -11.77
C GLY A 288 -19.90 2.79 -13.06
N ARG A 289 -20.71 3.87 -13.08
CA ARG A 289 -21.21 4.40 -14.39
C ARG A 289 -21.28 5.91 -14.71
N ASP A 290 -21.27 6.88 -13.79
CA ASP A 290 -21.71 8.25 -14.17
C ASP A 290 -20.70 9.35 -13.84
N VAL A 291 -19.90 9.97 -14.72
CA VAL A 291 -18.76 10.84 -14.30
C VAL A 291 -18.96 12.39 -14.29
N PRO A 292 -19.75 13.03 -13.37
CA PRO A 292 -19.71 14.48 -13.12
C PRO A 292 -18.47 14.97 -12.35
N VAL A 293 -17.76 14.07 -11.66
CA VAL A 293 -16.55 14.40 -10.88
C VAL A 293 -15.44 14.84 -11.81
N LEU A 294 -15.24 14.17 -12.95
CA LEU A 294 -14.25 14.54 -13.95
C LEU A 294 -14.42 15.99 -14.41
N GLU A 295 -15.65 16.45 -14.68
CA GLU A 295 -15.91 17.82 -15.09
C GLU A 295 -15.64 18.85 -13.97
N LYS A 296 -15.90 18.51 -12.70
CA LYS A 296 -15.58 19.36 -11.54
C LYS A 296 -14.08 19.37 -11.24
N THR A 297 -13.41 18.22 -11.34
CA THR A 297 -11.95 18.07 -11.21
C THR A 297 -11.25 18.82 -12.34
N LEU A 298 -11.71 18.69 -13.59
CA LEU A 298 -11.25 19.47 -14.75
C LEU A 298 -11.40 20.98 -14.50
N ARG A 299 -12.56 21.43 -13.99
CA ARG A 299 -12.75 22.85 -13.60
C ARG A 299 -11.83 23.28 -12.46
N GLY A 300 -11.57 22.41 -11.49
CA GLY A 300 -10.63 22.67 -10.39
C GLY A 300 -9.18 22.79 -10.87
N VAL A 301 -8.73 21.87 -11.72
CA VAL A 301 -7.40 21.88 -12.36
C VAL A 301 -7.24 23.12 -13.23
N ARG A 302 -8.26 23.47 -14.04
CA ARG A 302 -8.29 24.72 -14.84
C ARG A 302 -8.14 25.99 -13.98
N ARG A 303 -8.70 25.99 -12.76
CA ARG A 303 -8.55 27.10 -11.80
C ARG A 303 -7.17 27.15 -11.15
N MET A 304 -6.58 26.00 -10.86
CA MET A 304 -5.27 25.92 -10.22
C MET A 304 -4.12 26.17 -11.20
N ALA A 305 -4.29 25.80 -12.47
CA ALA A 305 -3.28 25.90 -13.51
C ALA A 305 -3.82 26.60 -14.78
N PRO A 306 -4.10 27.92 -14.73
CA PRO A 306 -4.59 28.69 -15.88
C PRO A 306 -3.59 28.79 -17.07
N GLY A 307 -2.43 28.14 -16.99
CA GLY A 307 -1.40 28.06 -18.04
C GLY A 307 -1.09 26.64 -18.55
N LEU A 308 -1.84 25.61 -18.12
CA LEU A 308 -1.79 24.25 -18.72
C LEU A 308 -2.23 24.24 -20.19
N TYR A 309 -2.95 25.29 -20.59
CA TYR A 309 -3.45 25.52 -21.93
C TYR A 309 -2.57 26.60 -22.55
N ARG A 310 -1.56 26.21 -23.32
CA ARG A 310 -0.84 27.17 -24.18
C ARG A 310 -1.80 27.64 -25.27
N ASP A 311 -1.90 28.94 -25.47
CA ASP A 311 -2.61 29.51 -26.62
C ASP A 311 -2.04 28.91 -27.91
N GLY A 312 -2.87 28.17 -28.65
CA GLY A 312 -2.52 27.55 -29.94
C GLY A 312 -2.31 26.03 -29.93
N ASP A 313 -2.27 25.35 -28.78
CA ASP A 313 -2.24 23.89 -28.75
C ASP A 313 -3.66 23.33 -28.85
N ARG A 314 -4.02 22.76 -30.00
CA ARG A 314 -5.37 22.20 -30.27
C ARG A 314 -5.63 20.90 -29.48
N ARG A 315 -4.59 20.30 -28.90
CA ARG A 315 -4.69 19.13 -28.04
C ARG A 315 -4.52 19.67 -26.62
N GLY A 316 -5.54 19.54 -25.78
CA GLY A 316 -5.39 19.84 -24.34
C GLY A 316 -4.20 19.08 -23.74
N PRO A 317 -3.83 19.35 -22.48
CA PRO A 317 -2.69 18.71 -21.85
C PRO A 317 -2.79 17.18 -21.94
N ALA A 318 -1.66 16.48 -22.10
CA ALA A 318 -1.60 15.06 -22.44
C ALA A 318 -2.40 14.14 -21.49
N TRP A 319 -2.61 14.56 -20.24
CA TRP A 319 -3.44 13.86 -19.27
C TRP A 319 -4.94 13.88 -19.59
N GLU A 320 -5.48 14.89 -20.28
CA GLU A 320 -6.90 14.92 -20.70
C GLU A 320 -7.16 13.78 -21.71
N GLY A 321 -6.27 13.62 -22.70
CA GLY A 321 -6.36 12.51 -23.65
C GLY A 321 -6.12 11.15 -23.02
N LEU A 322 -5.26 11.06 -22.00
CA LEU A 322 -5.08 9.83 -21.21
C LEU A 322 -6.34 9.50 -20.39
N LEU A 323 -6.92 10.50 -19.71
CA LEU A 323 -8.16 10.35 -18.96
C LEU A 323 -9.31 9.92 -19.86
N ASP A 324 -9.51 10.61 -20.99
CA ASP A 324 -10.58 10.27 -21.94
C ASP A 324 -10.39 8.86 -22.50
N ARG A 325 -9.15 8.41 -22.72
CA ARG A 325 -8.85 7.04 -23.14
C ARG A 325 -9.14 6.02 -22.04
N GLU A 326 -8.59 6.24 -20.85
CA GLU A 326 -8.69 5.29 -19.73
C GLU A 326 -10.11 5.23 -19.18
N ILE A 327 -10.70 6.38 -18.80
CA ILE A 327 -12.09 6.48 -18.34
C ILE A 327 -13.06 6.10 -19.45
N GLY A 328 -12.82 6.54 -20.69
CA GLY A 328 -13.65 6.14 -21.83
C GLY A 328 -13.65 4.64 -22.06
N SER A 329 -12.50 3.96 -21.89
CA SER A 329 -12.42 2.49 -21.97
C SER A 329 -13.15 1.78 -20.83
N LEU A 330 -13.12 2.35 -19.61
CA LEU A 330 -13.84 1.81 -18.45
C LEU A 330 -15.37 1.97 -18.59
N LEU A 331 -15.83 3.08 -19.18
CA LEU A 331 -17.25 3.37 -19.41
C LEU A 331 -17.83 2.66 -20.65
N ALA A 332 -16.99 2.30 -21.63
CA ALA A 332 -17.43 1.58 -22.82
C ALA A 332 -17.77 0.10 -22.56
N ALA A 333 -17.35 -0.47 -21.42
CA ALA A 333 -17.68 -1.84 -21.06
C ALA A 333 -19.16 -1.98 -20.64
N PRO A 334 -19.91 -3.02 -21.08
CA PRO A 334 -21.32 -3.20 -20.72
C PRO A 334 -21.58 -3.28 -19.21
N ALA A 335 -20.65 -3.82 -18.42
CA ALA A 335 -20.72 -3.86 -16.96
C ALA A 335 -19.95 -2.71 -16.27
N GLY A 336 -19.47 -1.72 -17.02
CA GLY A 336 -18.70 -0.59 -16.51
C GLY A 336 -17.43 -1.01 -15.79
N ILE A 337 -17.10 -0.29 -14.71
CA ILE A 337 -15.94 -0.58 -13.84
C ILE A 337 -15.98 -2.01 -13.27
N ASN A 338 -17.16 -2.58 -13.05
CA ASN A 338 -17.33 -3.93 -12.49
C ASN A 338 -16.92 -5.05 -13.48
N ALA A 339 -16.75 -4.73 -14.76
CA ALA A 339 -16.26 -5.67 -15.77
C ALA A 339 -14.73 -5.87 -15.71
N VAL A 340 -14.03 -4.99 -15.02
CA VAL A 340 -12.57 -4.93 -15.01
C VAL A 340 -12.07 -5.63 -13.75
N ASP A 341 -11.04 -6.46 -13.92
CA ASP A 341 -10.33 -7.08 -12.81
C ASP A 341 -9.83 -6.01 -11.82
N ALA A 342 -9.95 -6.29 -10.52
CA ALA A 342 -9.65 -5.33 -9.47
C ALA A 342 -8.21 -4.82 -9.53
N ARG A 343 -7.24 -5.68 -9.87
CA ARG A 343 -5.82 -5.30 -9.98
C ARG A 343 -5.60 -4.37 -11.17
N GLU A 344 -6.24 -4.67 -12.29
CA GLU A 344 -6.15 -3.83 -13.49
C GLU A 344 -6.80 -2.47 -13.27
N LEU A 345 -7.98 -2.44 -12.63
CA LEU A 345 -8.66 -1.21 -12.25
C LEU A 345 -7.79 -0.34 -11.35
N ASN A 346 -7.24 -0.93 -10.29
CA ASN A 346 -6.33 -0.28 -9.35
C ASN A 346 -5.11 0.31 -10.08
N ARG A 347 -4.46 -0.46 -10.96
CA ARG A 347 -3.33 0.02 -11.77
C ARG A 347 -3.71 1.22 -12.64
N ARG A 348 -4.84 1.16 -13.35
CA ARG A 348 -5.30 2.26 -14.22
C ARG A 348 -5.60 3.52 -13.43
N LEU A 349 -6.31 3.40 -12.31
CA LEU A 349 -6.61 4.51 -11.42
C LEU A 349 -5.34 5.19 -10.92
N PHE A 350 -4.34 4.39 -10.51
CA PHE A 350 -3.04 4.90 -10.08
C PHE A 350 -2.31 5.67 -11.20
N VAL A 351 -2.15 5.05 -12.37
CA VAL A 351 -1.44 5.67 -13.52
C VAL A 351 -2.06 7.00 -13.91
N VAL A 352 -3.39 7.05 -13.97
CA VAL A 352 -4.14 8.26 -14.31
C VAL A 352 -3.95 9.35 -13.25
N ALA A 353 -4.15 9.01 -11.97
CA ALA A 353 -4.02 9.95 -10.86
C ALA A 353 -2.60 10.53 -10.77
N GLN A 354 -1.58 9.66 -10.90
CA GLN A 354 -0.19 10.07 -10.85
C GLN A 354 0.23 10.88 -12.05
N ARG A 355 -0.21 10.53 -13.27
CA ARG A 355 0.12 11.34 -14.43
C ARG A 355 -0.44 12.76 -14.33
N LEU A 356 -1.66 12.89 -13.81
CA LEU A 356 -2.26 14.20 -13.54
C LEU A 356 -1.47 14.97 -12.47
N ALA A 357 -1.13 14.31 -11.36
CA ALA A 357 -0.34 14.90 -10.28
C ALA A 357 1.03 15.40 -10.79
N ASP A 358 1.76 14.55 -11.51
CA ASP A 358 3.07 14.84 -12.08
C ASP A 358 3.04 16.01 -13.07
N ASP A 359 2.04 16.05 -13.97
CA ASP A 359 1.92 17.12 -14.97
C ASP A 359 1.60 18.47 -14.30
N VAL A 360 0.71 18.50 -13.30
CA VAL A 360 0.38 19.72 -12.54
C VAL A 360 1.57 20.18 -11.69
N MET A 361 2.19 19.25 -10.95
CA MET A 361 3.31 19.57 -10.07
C MET A 361 4.53 20.02 -10.88
N GLY A 362 4.87 19.30 -11.95
CA GLY A 362 5.98 19.62 -12.83
C GLY A 362 5.86 20.99 -13.47
N MET A 363 4.65 21.41 -13.86
CA MET A 363 4.40 22.75 -14.38
C MET A 363 4.75 23.86 -13.39
N HIS A 364 4.23 23.76 -12.17
CA HIS A 364 4.46 24.76 -11.14
C HIS A 364 5.91 24.76 -10.65
N LEU A 365 6.53 23.57 -10.52
CA LEU A 365 7.94 23.45 -10.15
C LEU A 365 8.88 23.98 -11.24
N ALA A 366 8.61 23.70 -12.52
CA ALA A 366 9.42 24.20 -13.61
C ALA A 366 9.43 25.74 -13.64
N ALA A 367 8.26 26.37 -13.46
CA ALA A 367 8.16 27.82 -13.38
C ALA A 367 8.92 28.41 -12.18
N LEU A 368 8.96 27.71 -11.04
CA LEU A 368 9.69 28.14 -9.84
C LEU A 368 11.21 27.95 -9.95
N LEU A 369 11.66 26.94 -10.69
CA LEU A 369 13.08 26.56 -10.77
C LEU A 369 13.82 27.16 -11.98
N ASP A 370 13.09 27.56 -13.03
CA ASP A 370 13.68 28.17 -14.22
C ASP A 370 14.08 29.63 -13.95
N PRO A 371 15.39 29.96 -13.94
CA PRO A 371 15.85 31.32 -13.71
C PRO A 371 15.47 32.30 -14.83
N ALA A 372 15.06 31.82 -16.01
CA ALA A 372 14.60 32.66 -17.11
C ALA A 372 13.16 33.17 -16.89
N VAL A 373 12.38 32.49 -16.05
CA VAL A 373 10.98 32.83 -15.77
C VAL A 373 10.93 33.84 -14.61
N ARG A 374 10.37 35.02 -14.87
CA ARG A 374 10.14 36.03 -13.83
C ARG A 374 8.72 35.91 -13.30
N LEU A 375 8.58 35.42 -12.07
CA LEU A 375 7.29 35.30 -11.38
C LEU A 375 7.08 36.47 -10.42
N THR A 376 5.84 36.97 -10.36
CA THR A 376 5.39 37.86 -9.27
C THR A 376 5.26 37.10 -7.95
N VAL A 377 5.30 37.80 -6.81
CA VAL A 377 5.11 37.19 -5.48
C VAL A 377 3.80 36.37 -5.41
N ARG A 378 2.73 36.90 -6.00
CA ARG A 378 1.43 36.19 -6.08
C ARG A 378 1.54 34.89 -6.85
N GLN A 379 2.24 34.86 -7.99
CA GLN A 379 2.42 33.66 -8.80
C GLN A 379 3.32 32.62 -8.13
N VAL A 380 4.32 33.06 -7.36
CA VAL A 380 5.14 32.18 -6.52
C VAL A 380 4.26 31.51 -5.46
N LEU A 381 3.47 32.29 -4.72
CA LEU A 381 2.56 31.74 -3.70
C LEU A 381 1.52 30.79 -4.30
N GLN A 382 0.94 31.13 -5.46
CA GLN A 382 0.01 30.26 -6.17
C GLN A 382 0.65 28.94 -6.59
N SER A 383 1.88 28.98 -7.11
CA SER A 383 2.59 27.78 -7.54
C SER A 383 2.98 26.89 -6.36
N LEU A 384 3.44 27.49 -5.26
CA LEU A 384 3.71 26.77 -4.01
C LEU A 384 2.42 26.14 -3.44
N TYR A 385 1.30 26.85 -3.49
CA TYR A 385 0.01 26.31 -3.06
C TYR A 385 -0.44 25.14 -3.93
N ALA A 386 -0.32 25.23 -5.26
CA ALA A 386 -0.66 24.15 -6.16
C ALA A 386 0.21 22.90 -5.92
N VAL A 387 1.53 23.06 -5.79
CA VAL A 387 2.44 21.97 -5.42
C VAL A 387 2.05 21.35 -4.07
N GLY A 388 1.78 22.19 -3.07
CA GLY A 388 1.35 21.73 -1.75
C GLY A 388 0.02 20.99 -1.76
N MET A 389 -0.93 21.40 -2.60
CA MET A 389 -2.22 20.73 -2.75
C MET A 389 -2.09 19.37 -3.43
N VAL A 390 -1.26 19.24 -4.46
CA VAL A 390 -1.00 17.94 -5.09
C VAL A 390 -0.30 17.01 -4.09
N ALA A 391 0.73 17.48 -3.39
CA ALA A 391 1.39 16.70 -2.35
C ALA A 391 0.45 16.29 -1.20
N PHE A 392 -0.52 17.14 -0.84
CA PHE A 392 -1.57 16.81 0.13
C PHE A 392 -2.49 15.70 -0.40
N LEU A 393 -2.88 15.78 -1.68
CA LEU A 393 -3.69 14.75 -2.30
C LEU A 393 -2.97 13.41 -2.38
N GLU A 394 -1.64 13.36 -2.44
CA GLU A 394 -0.86 12.11 -2.45
C GLU A 394 -0.73 11.42 -1.08
N ILE A 395 -1.09 12.08 0.03
CA ILE A 395 -0.94 11.55 1.39
C ILE A 395 -1.52 10.14 1.58
N PRO A 396 -2.69 9.77 1.01
CA PRO A 396 -3.21 8.41 1.11
C PRO A 396 -2.26 7.33 0.59
N TYR A 397 -1.44 7.61 -0.43
CA TYR A 397 -0.41 6.69 -0.90
C TYR A 397 0.72 6.53 0.13
N TYR A 398 1.21 7.65 0.68
CA TYR A 398 2.24 7.63 1.72
C TYR A 398 1.79 6.85 2.96
N PHE A 399 0.55 7.07 3.39
CA PHE A 399 -0.04 6.30 4.48
C PHE A 399 -0.15 4.82 4.12
N ALA A 400 -0.68 4.49 2.94
CA ALA A 400 -0.90 3.10 2.54
C ALA A 400 0.41 2.29 2.46
N TRP A 401 1.48 2.86 1.92
CA TRP A 401 2.81 2.23 1.92
C TRP A 401 3.29 1.94 3.32
N SER A 402 3.33 2.96 4.18
CA SER A 402 3.82 2.80 5.56
C SER A 402 2.97 1.81 6.34
N PHE A 403 1.65 1.85 6.16
CA PHE A 403 0.75 0.97 6.84
C PHE A 403 0.92 -0.49 6.41
N GLN A 404 1.05 -0.77 5.11
CA GLN A 404 1.21 -2.14 4.60
C GLN A 404 2.62 -2.71 4.80
N SER A 405 3.63 -1.87 4.97
CA SER A 405 5.00 -2.31 5.25
C SER A 405 5.35 -2.36 6.74
N ARG A 406 4.51 -1.83 7.65
CA ARG A 406 4.82 -1.75 9.09
C ARG A 406 5.14 -3.11 9.72
N ASP A 407 4.47 -4.16 9.24
CA ASP A 407 4.55 -5.50 9.82
C ASP A 407 5.72 -6.34 9.27
N ARG A 408 6.65 -5.75 8.48
CA ARG A 408 7.80 -6.47 7.91
C ARG A 408 8.63 -7.19 8.97
N GLY A 409 8.98 -6.50 10.06
CA GLY A 409 9.79 -7.08 11.14
C GLY A 409 9.08 -8.24 11.84
N LEU A 410 7.77 -8.11 12.08
CA LEU A 410 6.95 -9.21 12.62
C LEU A 410 6.89 -10.39 11.67
N GLN A 411 6.67 -10.16 10.37
CA GLN A 411 6.64 -11.21 9.36
C GLN A 411 7.97 -11.99 9.29
N GLU A 412 9.11 -11.31 9.48
CA GLU A 412 10.41 -11.96 9.57
C GLU A 412 10.54 -12.84 10.84
N GLN A 413 10.06 -12.36 11.99
CA GLN A 413 10.01 -13.15 13.22
C GLN A 413 9.15 -14.40 13.05
N LEU A 414 7.97 -14.26 12.43
CA LEU A 414 7.06 -15.37 12.14
C LEU A 414 7.67 -16.38 11.16
N ARG A 415 8.37 -15.93 10.10
CA ARG A 415 9.11 -16.82 9.20
C ARG A 415 10.15 -17.63 9.96
N ALA A 416 10.97 -16.97 10.77
CA ALA A 416 12.02 -17.64 11.54
C ALA A 416 11.43 -18.66 12.52
N HIS A 417 10.32 -18.32 13.18
CA HIS A 417 9.64 -19.16 14.16
C HIS A 417 8.96 -20.39 13.55
N PHE A 418 8.11 -20.18 12.54
CA PHE A 418 7.27 -21.24 11.97
C PHE A 418 7.94 -22.01 10.83
N LEU A 419 8.80 -21.38 10.03
CA LEU A 419 9.40 -22.02 8.86
C LEU A 419 10.85 -22.47 9.12
N GLY A 420 11.45 -22.07 10.25
CA GLY A 420 12.86 -22.35 10.53
C GLY A 420 13.83 -21.63 9.59
N GLU A 421 13.32 -20.76 8.72
CA GLU A 421 14.07 -19.95 7.77
C GLU A 421 14.77 -18.80 8.51
N ARG A 422 15.84 -19.10 9.25
CA ARG A 422 16.73 -18.08 9.80
C ARG A 422 17.67 -17.59 8.71
N ARG A 423 17.37 -16.43 8.11
CA ARG A 423 18.22 -15.76 7.10
C ARG A 423 18.89 -16.75 6.13
N SER A 424 18.13 -17.67 5.52
CA SER A 424 18.50 -18.08 4.16
C SER A 424 18.27 -16.83 3.34
N ALA A 425 19.28 -15.96 3.24
CA ALA A 425 19.11 -14.59 2.80
C ALA A 425 18.36 -14.61 1.47
N PRO A 426 17.07 -14.18 1.42
CA PRO A 426 16.47 -13.91 0.13
C PRO A 426 17.44 -12.95 -0.56
N ARG A 427 17.75 -13.20 -1.84
CA ARG A 427 18.64 -12.36 -2.64
C ARG A 427 18.38 -10.90 -2.29
N GLU A 428 19.35 -10.22 -1.69
CA GLU A 428 19.18 -8.86 -1.19
C GLU A 428 18.97 -7.98 -2.42
N ARG A 429 17.75 -7.49 -2.63
CA ARG A 429 17.44 -6.60 -3.74
C ARG A 429 17.64 -5.17 -3.26
N VAL A 430 18.68 -4.50 -3.76
CA VAL A 430 19.05 -3.13 -3.35
C VAL A 430 18.69 -2.14 -4.44
N ALA A 431 17.84 -1.17 -4.10
CA ALA A 431 17.53 -0.04 -4.96
C ALA A 431 18.55 1.08 -4.72
N VAL A 432 19.38 1.40 -5.73
CA VAL A 432 20.39 2.46 -5.63
C VAL A 432 19.89 3.71 -6.32
N LEU A 433 19.51 4.73 -5.56
CA LEU A 433 19.10 6.02 -6.11
C LEU A 433 20.33 6.88 -6.33
N CYS A 434 20.78 6.93 -7.59
CA CYS A 434 22.01 7.59 -7.97
C CYS A 434 21.80 9.00 -8.52
N SER A 435 22.69 9.92 -8.15
CA SER A 435 22.75 11.26 -8.74
C SER A 435 23.36 11.31 -10.15
N ALA A 436 24.08 10.25 -10.56
CA ALA A 436 24.70 10.17 -11.86
C ALA A 436 23.68 10.03 -13.00
N THR A 437 24.03 10.57 -14.17
CA THR A 437 23.29 10.31 -15.41
C THR A 437 23.28 8.82 -15.73
N PRO A 438 22.23 8.28 -16.40
CA PRO A 438 22.13 6.87 -16.77
C PRO A 438 23.44 6.30 -17.37
N GLN A 439 24.02 7.01 -18.33
CA GLN A 439 25.29 6.66 -19.00
C GLN A 439 26.52 6.58 -18.07
N ARG A 440 26.55 7.38 -16.99
CA ARG A 440 27.63 7.36 -15.98
C ARG A 440 27.40 6.29 -14.93
N ALA A 441 26.14 6.09 -14.54
CA ALA A 441 25.72 5.03 -13.64
C ALA A 441 26.04 3.65 -14.25
N TRP A 442 25.75 3.47 -15.54
CA TRP A 442 26.08 2.26 -16.30
C TRP A 442 27.59 1.97 -16.40
N ARG A 443 28.43 3.00 -16.55
CA ARG A 443 29.90 2.85 -16.68
C ARG A 443 30.64 2.66 -15.35
N GLY A 444 29.93 2.34 -14.26
CA GLY A 444 30.53 2.15 -12.94
C GLY A 444 30.99 3.43 -12.25
N GLY A 445 30.43 4.58 -12.64
CA GLY A 445 30.74 5.87 -12.05
C GLY A 445 30.11 6.03 -10.65
N GLY A 446 30.71 5.42 -9.63
CA GLY A 446 30.49 5.73 -8.21
C GLY A 446 29.16 5.28 -7.58
N CYS A 447 28.19 4.79 -8.35
CA CYS A 447 26.87 4.36 -7.86
C CYS A 447 26.84 2.91 -7.33
N HIS A 448 27.85 2.44 -6.58
CA HIS A 448 27.85 1.06 -6.07
C HIS A 448 27.61 1.02 -4.57
N PRO A 449 26.67 0.17 -4.08
CA PRO A 449 26.63 -0.13 -2.65
C PRO A 449 28.00 -0.72 -2.27
N PRO A 450 28.60 -0.29 -1.15
CA PRO A 450 29.96 -0.66 -0.85
C PRO A 450 30.10 -2.15 -0.55
N GLU A 451 31.24 -2.69 -0.97
CA GLU A 451 31.60 -4.11 -0.92
C GLU A 451 31.67 -4.70 0.50
N SER A 452 31.46 -3.90 1.55
CA SER A 452 31.67 -4.26 2.96
C SER A 452 30.59 -5.13 3.60
N ARG A 453 29.47 -5.44 2.91
CA ARG A 453 28.47 -6.41 3.39
C ARG A 453 28.65 -7.84 2.86
N ALA A 454 29.51 -8.05 1.88
CA ALA A 454 29.55 -9.32 1.15
C ALA A 454 30.65 -10.26 1.67
N ALA A 455 30.23 -11.31 2.37
CA ALA A 455 31.01 -12.55 2.45
C ALA A 455 30.94 -13.34 1.11
N ASP A 456 29.94 -13.07 0.25
CA ASP A 456 29.85 -13.65 -1.09
C ASP A 456 29.07 -12.72 -2.06
N ARG A 457 29.62 -12.43 -3.24
CA ARG A 457 29.06 -11.48 -4.24
C ARG A 457 27.79 -12.00 -4.96
N ARG A 458 27.36 -13.24 -4.69
CA ARG A 458 26.36 -13.95 -5.51
C ARG A 458 24.90 -13.72 -5.09
N ASP A 459 24.69 -13.11 -3.92
CA ASP A 459 23.37 -13.00 -3.27
C ASP A 459 22.79 -11.58 -3.20
N ILE A 460 23.42 -10.57 -3.81
CA ILE A 460 22.89 -9.19 -3.86
C ILE A 460 22.51 -8.85 -5.31
N ASP A 461 21.23 -8.53 -5.53
CA ASP A 461 20.69 -8.01 -6.79
C ASP A 461 20.57 -6.49 -6.70
N VAL A 462 21.35 -5.76 -7.47
CA VAL A 462 21.41 -4.29 -7.40
C VAL A 462 20.74 -3.69 -8.63
N THR A 463 19.75 -2.82 -8.40
CA THR A 463 19.13 -2.04 -9.48
C THR A 463 19.46 -0.57 -9.30
N LEU A 464 20.02 0.04 -10.35
CA LEU A 464 20.29 1.47 -10.39
C LEU A 464 19.02 2.22 -10.79
N ILE A 465 18.62 3.16 -9.96
CA ILE A 465 17.51 4.07 -10.19
C ILE A 465 18.08 5.48 -10.38
N THR A 466 17.83 6.05 -11.54
CA THR A 466 18.28 7.41 -11.91
C THR A 466 17.07 8.29 -12.24
N CYS A 467 17.34 9.58 -12.37
CA CYS A 467 16.31 10.55 -12.76
C CYS A 467 16.89 11.55 -13.75
N SER A 468 16.19 11.75 -14.86
CA SER A 468 16.66 12.54 -15.99
C SER A 468 15.59 13.53 -16.50
N ALA A 469 16.04 14.57 -17.20
CA ALA A 469 15.14 15.52 -17.84
C ALA A 469 14.49 14.96 -19.13
N ALA A 470 15.17 14.03 -19.80
CA ALA A 470 14.72 13.35 -21.00
C ALA A 470 15.01 11.85 -20.86
N PRO A 471 14.07 10.97 -21.23
CA PRO A 471 14.18 9.54 -20.97
C PRO A 471 15.46 8.95 -21.56
N ALA A 472 16.09 8.05 -20.81
CA ALA A 472 17.25 7.29 -21.27
C ALA A 472 16.98 6.54 -22.58
N SER A 473 18.05 6.37 -23.38
CA SER A 473 17.98 5.56 -24.60
C SER A 473 17.68 4.08 -24.26
N PRO A 474 16.86 3.38 -25.06
CA PRO A 474 16.58 1.96 -24.83
C PRO A 474 17.88 1.12 -24.90
N GLY A 475 18.13 0.30 -23.87
CA GLY A 475 19.25 -0.67 -23.86
C GLY A 475 20.21 -0.60 -22.66
N GLU A 476 20.06 0.37 -21.74
CA GLU A 476 20.87 0.46 -20.52
C GLU A 476 20.18 -0.30 -19.34
N PRO A 477 20.90 -1.08 -18.51
CA PRO A 477 20.35 -1.81 -17.35
C PRO A 477 20.11 -0.87 -16.15
N VAL A 478 19.46 0.28 -16.40
CA VAL A 478 19.19 1.34 -15.43
C VAL A 478 17.73 1.72 -15.53
N VAL A 479 17.08 1.89 -14.39
CA VAL A 479 15.69 2.37 -14.32
C VAL A 479 15.73 3.88 -14.21
N ASP A 480 15.33 4.57 -15.28
CA ASP A 480 15.36 6.02 -15.35
C ASP A 480 13.96 6.61 -15.25
N PHE A 481 13.75 7.48 -14.26
CA PHE A 481 12.49 8.20 -14.08
C PHE A 481 12.58 9.62 -14.64
N ARG A 482 11.52 10.07 -15.32
CA ARG A 482 11.42 11.45 -15.77
C ARG A 482 11.29 12.39 -14.56
N ALA A 483 12.18 13.37 -14.46
CA ALA A 483 12.10 14.41 -13.44
C ALA A 483 10.85 15.27 -13.61
N LEU A 484 10.19 15.62 -12.49
CA LEU A 484 9.06 16.55 -12.47
C LEU A 484 9.50 17.95 -12.91
N ALA A 485 10.67 18.38 -12.45
CA ALA A 485 11.30 19.62 -12.83
C ALA A 485 12.82 19.55 -12.64
N TRP A 486 13.54 20.43 -13.31
CA TRP A 486 14.99 20.52 -13.21
C TRP A 486 15.48 21.94 -13.44
N ARG A 487 16.70 22.23 -12.98
CA ARG A 487 17.36 23.52 -13.19
C ARG A 487 18.66 23.31 -13.97
N PRO A 488 18.92 24.04 -15.08
CA PRO A 488 20.18 23.93 -15.80
C PRO A 488 21.37 24.41 -14.96
N SER A 489 22.51 23.73 -15.10
CA SER A 489 23.78 24.21 -14.56
C SER A 489 24.29 25.43 -15.32
N ARG A 490 24.99 26.32 -14.59
CA ARG A 490 25.58 27.55 -15.16
C ARG A 490 26.61 27.30 -16.26
N ASN A 491 27.23 26.12 -16.26
CA ASN A 491 28.24 25.71 -17.23
C ASN A 491 27.68 24.84 -18.38
N GLY A 492 26.36 24.64 -18.46
CA GLY A 492 25.72 23.85 -19.52
C GLY A 492 25.96 22.34 -19.45
N ALA A 493 26.64 21.83 -18.40
CA ALA A 493 27.03 20.41 -18.27
C ALA A 493 25.89 19.47 -17.80
N GLY A 494 24.63 19.88 -17.95
CA GLY A 494 23.45 19.14 -17.49
C GLY A 494 22.68 19.81 -16.33
N PRO A 495 21.72 19.10 -15.72
CA PRO A 495 20.90 19.65 -14.64
C PRO A 495 21.71 19.82 -13.36
N HIS A 496 21.63 21.01 -12.75
CA HIS A 496 22.18 21.33 -11.43
C HIS A 496 21.25 20.87 -10.29
N TRP A 497 19.94 20.87 -10.54
CA TRP A 497 18.93 20.32 -9.62
C TRP A 497 17.92 19.50 -10.41
N LEU A 498 17.46 18.41 -9.82
CA LEU A 498 16.41 17.54 -10.32
C LEU A 498 15.40 17.34 -9.18
N VAL A 499 14.12 17.33 -9.52
CA VAL A 499 13.03 16.92 -8.63
C VAL A 499 12.51 15.57 -9.13
N PRO A 500 12.90 14.46 -8.49
CA PRO A 500 12.42 13.14 -8.91
C PRO A 500 10.95 12.93 -8.51
N PRO A 501 10.21 12.11 -9.26
CA PRO A 501 8.81 11.78 -8.94
C PRO A 501 8.77 10.79 -7.76
N LEU A 502 8.56 11.30 -6.56
CA LEU A 502 8.59 10.52 -5.32
C LEU A 502 7.64 9.33 -5.37
N VAL A 503 6.36 9.55 -5.70
CA VAL A 503 5.34 8.50 -5.74
C VAL A 503 5.73 7.37 -6.71
N ALA A 504 6.08 7.70 -7.95
CA ALA A 504 6.44 6.71 -8.95
C ALA A 504 7.66 5.85 -8.53
N ILE A 505 8.65 6.47 -7.87
CA ILE A 505 9.83 5.76 -7.39
C ILE A 505 9.49 4.84 -6.21
N VAL A 506 8.69 5.30 -5.24
CA VAL A 506 8.28 4.47 -4.08
C VAL A 506 7.44 3.29 -4.55
N ASP A 507 6.50 3.54 -5.46
CA ASP A 507 5.64 2.54 -6.08
C ASP A 507 6.46 1.44 -6.78
N TYR A 508 7.47 1.83 -7.56
CA TYR A 508 8.40 0.90 -8.19
C TYR A 508 9.20 0.09 -7.17
N ILE A 509 9.70 0.74 -6.11
CA ILE A 509 10.48 0.08 -5.06
C ILE A 509 9.63 -0.99 -4.34
N GLU A 510 8.35 -0.71 -4.12
CA GLU A 510 7.42 -1.67 -3.54
C GLU A 510 7.09 -2.82 -4.51
N GLU A 511 6.73 -2.52 -5.76
CA GLU A 511 6.31 -3.50 -6.77
C GLU A 511 7.41 -4.53 -7.06
N GLU A 512 8.66 -4.06 -7.19
CA GLU A 512 9.84 -4.91 -7.37
C GLU A 512 10.34 -5.58 -6.08
N ARG A 513 9.70 -5.29 -4.94
CA ARG A 513 9.96 -5.90 -3.63
C ARG A 513 11.42 -5.76 -3.20
N PHE A 514 11.98 -4.55 -3.35
CA PHE A 514 13.31 -4.27 -2.83
C PHE A 514 13.37 -4.47 -1.30
N THR A 515 14.54 -4.91 -0.84
CA THR A 515 14.81 -5.21 0.57
C THR A 515 15.66 -4.15 1.25
N ALA A 516 16.32 -3.29 0.48
CA ALA A 516 17.10 -2.17 0.99
C ALA A 516 17.17 -1.03 -0.02
N VAL A 517 17.45 0.17 0.48
CA VAL A 517 17.71 1.36 -0.33
C VAL A 517 19.13 1.85 -0.09
N HIS A 518 19.81 2.27 -1.16
CA HIS A 518 21.11 2.91 -1.11
C HIS A 518 21.07 4.23 -1.87
N THR A 519 21.85 5.23 -1.44
CA THR A 519 22.01 6.47 -2.19
C THR A 519 23.43 7.03 -2.11
N ASP A 520 23.91 7.57 -3.21
CA ASP A 520 25.17 8.32 -3.29
C ASP A 520 24.94 9.84 -3.25
N SER A 521 23.68 10.24 -3.15
CA SER A 521 23.25 11.62 -3.33
C SER A 521 22.73 12.20 -2.02
N THR A 522 23.01 13.47 -1.81
CA THR A 522 22.35 14.28 -0.77
C THR A 522 21.34 15.26 -1.37
N ALA A 523 21.07 15.17 -2.68
CA ALA A 523 20.13 16.00 -3.41
C ALA A 523 18.75 15.31 -3.53
N GLY A 524 17.99 15.63 -4.58
CA GLY A 524 16.63 15.11 -4.78
C GLY A 524 16.56 13.59 -4.73
N GLN A 525 17.48 12.87 -5.37
CA GLN A 525 17.53 11.40 -5.33
C GLN A 525 17.76 10.87 -3.91
N GLY A 526 18.65 11.52 -3.14
CA GLY A 526 18.90 11.15 -1.74
C GLY A 526 17.70 11.37 -0.83
N LEU A 527 16.99 12.49 -1.01
CA LEU A 527 15.77 12.78 -0.27
C LEU A 527 14.66 11.78 -0.59
N VAL A 528 14.53 11.38 -1.86
CA VAL A 528 13.58 10.35 -2.29
C VAL A 528 13.98 8.99 -1.74
N ALA A 529 15.27 8.66 -1.71
CA ALA A 529 15.77 7.42 -1.12
C ALA A 529 15.41 7.33 0.38
N LEU A 530 15.60 8.44 1.10
CA LEU A 530 15.24 8.55 2.50
C LEU A 530 13.72 8.48 2.69
N ALA A 531 12.93 9.16 1.86
CA ALA A 531 11.47 9.09 1.95
C ALA A 531 10.96 7.67 1.67
N ALA A 532 11.42 7.03 0.59
CA ALA A 532 11.06 5.66 0.23
C ALA A 532 11.43 4.66 1.32
N SER A 533 12.62 4.79 1.93
CA SER A 533 13.02 3.89 3.00
C SER A 533 12.14 4.02 4.25
N ARG A 534 11.70 5.23 4.60
CA ARG A 534 10.80 5.45 5.73
C ARG A 534 9.38 5.03 5.45
N LEU A 535 8.87 5.30 4.24
CA LEU A 535 7.54 4.89 3.82
C LEU A 535 7.43 3.38 3.67
N LEU A 536 8.50 2.67 3.30
CA LEU A 536 8.47 1.22 3.08
C LEU A 536 9.10 0.41 4.23
N HIS A 537 9.55 1.09 5.30
CA HIS A 537 10.29 0.51 6.42
C HIS A 537 11.47 -0.36 5.95
N LEU A 538 12.25 0.17 5.01
CA LEU A 538 13.45 -0.46 4.46
C LEU A 538 14.71 0.12 5.11
N PRO A 539 15.76 -0.70 5.31
CA PRO A 539 17.06 -0.17 5.67
C PRO A 539 17.59 0.75 4.58
N VAL A 540 18.23 1.85 4.98
CA VAL A 540 18.81 2.85 4.09
C VAL A 540 20.27 3.09 4.41
N THR A 541 21.08 2.95 3.38
CA THR A 541 22.52 3.23 3.45
C THR A 541 22.91 4.29 2.45
N GLY A 542 24.09 4.88 2.60
CA GLY A 542 24.56 5.82 1.59
C GLY A 542 26.05 6.05 1.56
N ALA A 543 26.55 6.35 0.36
CA ALA A 543 27.93 6.72 0.12
C ALA A 543 28.12 8.21 0.39
N VAL A 544 29.16 8.54 1.15
CA VAL A 544 29.47 9.92 1.51
C VAL A 544 30.29 10.54 0.38
N ASP A 545 29.71 11.52 -0.31
CA ASP A 545 30.46 12.35 -1.27
C ASP A 545 31.57 13.11 -0.53
N PRO A 546 32.87 12.93 -0.80
CA PRO A 546 33.92 13.63 -0.08
C PRO A 546 34.08 15.10 -0.49
N THR A 547 33.45 15.54 -1.58
CA THR A 547 33.65 16.89 -2.14
C THR A 547 33.11 18.02 -1.25
N TRP A 548 32.19 17.73 -0.31
CA TRP A 548 31.76 18.73 0.67
C TRP A 548 32.83 19.07 1.71
N LEU A 549 33.86 18.22 1.87
CA LEU A 549 35.00 18.46 2.76
C LEU A 549 36.03 19.40 2.13
N THR A 550 36.18 19.32 0.80
CA THR A 550 37.19 20.08 0.05
C THR A 550 36.68 21.42 -0.45
N ALA A 551 35.36 21.64 -0.47
CA ALA A 551 34.73 22.93 -0.76
C ALA A 551 34.09 23.54 0.50
N PRO A 552 34.89 24.09 1.44
CA PRO A 552 34.31 24.86 2.54
C PRO A 552 33.54 26.05 1.94
N PRO A 553 32.27 26.26 2.32
CA PRO A 553 31.58 27.51 1.99
C PRO A 553 32.41 28.68 2.53
N PRO A 554 32.41 29.86 1.88
CA PRO A 554 33.20 31.00 2.32
C PRO A 554 33.00 31.22 3.83
N PRO A 555 34.08 31.34 4.62
CA PRO A 555 34.00 31.37 6.07
C PRO A 555 33.06 32.50 6.51
N GLY A 556 32.02 32.16 7.28
CA GLY A 556 31.09 33.12 7.90
C GLY A 556 29.66 33.18 7.32
N GLY A 557 29.43 32.69 6.11
CA GLY A 557 28.10 32.78 5.46
C GLY A 557 27.02 31.86 6.05
N LEU A 558 25.79 32.38 6.19
CA LEU A 558 24.60 31.62 6.63
C LEU A 558 24.39 30.33 5.81
N ALA A 559 24.55 30.40 4.50
CA ALA A 559 24.39 29.26 3.58
C ALA A 559 25.33 28.09 3.92
N GLY A 560 26.56 28.39 4.34
CA GLY A 560 27.53 27.35 4.71
C GLY A 560 27.17 26.61 5.98
N ARG A 561 26.63 27.32 6.98
CA ARG A 561 26.11 26.71 8.21
C ARG A 561 24.88 25.85 7.93
N LEU A 562 23.96 26.35 7.10
CA LEU A 562 22.76 25.61 6.70
C LEU A 562 23.10 24.33 5.94
N ARG A 563 24.04 24.38 4.97
CA ARG A 563 24.50 23.19 4.25
C ARG A 563 25.10 22.14 5.18
N ARG A 564 25.96 22.53 6.12
CA ARG A 564 26.54 21.59 7.11
C ARG A 564 25.47 20.96 8.00
N ARG A 565 24.52 21.75 8.51
CA ARG A 565 23.39 21.24 9.30
C ARG A 565 22.53 20.27 8.50
N TYR A 566 22.27 20.58 7.24
CA TYR A 566 21.53 19.70 6.34
C TYR A 566 22.27 18.37 6.11
N LEU A 567 23.57 18.40 5.81
CA LEU A 567 24.34 17.16 5.59
C LEU A 567 24.42 16.31 6.85
N ALA A 568 24.66 16.93 8.02
CA ALA A 568 24.65 16.23 9.30
C ALA A 568 23.28 15.59 9.59
N TRP A 569 22.20 16.33 9.33
CA TRP A 569 20.84 15.79 9.40
C TRP A 569 20.66 14.62 8.45
N PHE A 570 21.02 14.77 7.17
CA PHE A 570 20.81 13.75 6.15
C PHE A 570 21.55 12.44 6.48
N TYR A 571 22.86 12.51 6.70
CA TYR A 571 23.67 11.33 7.03
C TYR A 571 23.30 10.75 8.40
N GLY A 572 22.86 11.57 9.36
CA GLY A 572 22.32 11.10 10.63
C GLY A 572 20.98 10.35 10.51
N ARG A 573 20.31 10.42 9.35
CA ARG A 573 19.10 9.64 9.05
C ARG A 573 19.39 8.34 8.31
N LEU A 574 20.62 8.08 7.89
CA LEU A 574 21.00 6.79 7.34
C LEU A 574 21.19 5.77 8.48
N ASP A 575 20.93 4.50 8.19
CA ASP A 575 21.28 3.41 9.09
C ASP A 575 22.80 3.20 9.08
N GLU A 576 23.42 3.37 7.90
CA GLU A 576 24.86 3.31 7.73
C GLU A 576 25.33 4.29 6.63
N ALA A 577 26.32 5.11 6.96
CA ALA A 577 26.98 6.07 6.07
C ALA A 577 28.41 5.62 5.78
N PHE A 578 28.70 5.39 4.50
CA PHE A 578 29.98 4.86 4.05
C PHE A 578 30.92 5.98 3.65
N ALA A 579 31.91 6.23 4.49
CA ALA A 579 32.91 7.27 4.28
C ALA A 579 34.09 6.75 3.44
N PRO A 580 34.46 7.41 2.33
CA PRO A 580 35.56 6.97 1.47
C PRO A 580 36.95 7.16 2.12
N THR A 581 37.05 8.03 3.13
CA THR A 581 38.30 8.29 3.86
C THR A 581 38.06 8.44 5.36
N ARG A 582 39.09 8.18 6.17
CA ARG A 582 39.06 8.45 7.61
C ARG A 582 38.79 9.93 7.92
N GLN A 583 39.26 10.84 7.05
CA GLN A 583 39.01 12.28 7.19
C GLN A 583 37.52 12.60 7.02
N ALA A 584 36.87 12.01 6.03
CA ALA A 584 35.43 12.16 5.82
C ALA A 584 34.60 11.63 6.99
N ALA A 585 34.97 10.46 7.52
CA ALA A 585 34.32 9.91 8.71
C ALA A 585 34.45 10.83 9.92
N ARG A 586 35.66 11.31 10.24
CA ARG A 586 35.88 12.24 11.37
C ARG A 586 35.06 13.52 11.22
N ALA A 587 34.95 14.05 10.02
CA ALA A 587 34.20 15.26 9.76
C ALA A 587 32.68 15.08 9.91
N LEU A 588 32.13 13.92 9.53
CA LEU A 588 30.72 13.58 9.80
C LEU A 588 30.44 13.44 11.30
N ILE A 589 31.34 12.74 12.01
CA ILE A 589 31.25 12.58 13.46
C ILE A 589 31.32 13.93 14.16
N ALA A 590 32.26 14.80 13.75
CA ALA A 590 32.36 16.17 14.25
C ALA A 590 31.14 17.03 13.90
N ALA A 591 30.40 16.69 12.85
CA ALA A 591 29.15 17.36 12.49
C ALA A 591 27.93 16.83 13.27
N GLY A 592 28.09 15.79 14.10
CA GLY A 592 27.05 15.24 14.97
C GLY A 592 26.43 13.92 14.51
N VAL A 593 27.02 13.23 13.53
CA VAL A 593 26.58 11.88 13.13
C VAL A 593 27.13 10.84 14.13
N ASP A 594 26.28 9.90 14.56
CA ASP A 594 26.65 8.83 15.48
C ASP A 594 27.81 7.98 14.91
N PRO A 595 28.94 7.83 15.62
CA PRO A 595 30.07 7.01 15.18
C PRO A 595 29.70 5.56 14.83
N SER A 596 28.70 4.98 15.49
CA SER A 596 28.26 3.60 15.23
C SER A 596 27.63 3.41 13.85
N ARG A 597 27.24 4.50 13.19
CA ARG A 597 26.62 4.51 11.85
C ARG A 597 27.59 4.90 10.75
N VAL A 598 28.86 5.20 11.08
CA VAL A 598 29.85 5.65 10.09
C VAL A 598 30.88 4.57 9.86
N THR A 599 30.85 3.98 8.67
CA THR A 599 31.79 2.92 8.26
C THR A 599 32.79 3.49 7.26
N VAL A 600 34.09 3.37 7.55
CA VAL A 600 35.15 3.76 6.62
C VAL A 600 35.37 2.63 5.63
N LEU A 601 35.25 2.93 4.33
CA LEU A 601 35.51 1.95 3.29
C LEU A 601 37.01 1.61 3.22
N PRO A 602 37.36 0.33 2.98
CA PRO A 602 38.74 -0.01 2.68
C PRO A 602 39.20 0.76 1.43
N PRO A 603 40.48 1.19 1.35
CA PRO A 603 40.99 1.85 0.17
C PRO A 603 40.77 0.94 -1.03
N SER A 604 40.14 1.46 -2.07
CA SER A 604 39.91 0.74 -3.32
C SER A 604 41.27 0.21 -3.79
N GLY A 605 41.43 -1.11 -3.82
CA GLY A 605 42.64 -1.73 -4.35
C GLY A 605 42.88 -1.16 -5.73
N THR A 606 44.03 -0.51 -5.91
CA THR A 606 44.56 -0.13 -7.22
C THR A 606 44.31 -1.27 -8.19
N HIS A 607 43.62 -0.99 -9.31
CA HIS A 607 43.78 -1.80 -10.50
C HIS A 607 45.27 -2.09 -10.63
N ARG A 608 45.68 -3.36 -10.49
CA ARG A 608 46.99 -3.78 -10.97
C ARG A 608 47.00 -3.37 -12.44
N ALA A 609 47.70 -2.29 -12.76
CA ALA A 609 48.30 -2.13 -14.06
C ALA A 609 49.04 -3.45 -14.29
N GLY A 610 48.62 -4.21 -15.30
CA GLY A 610 49.38 -5.36 -15.74
C GLY A 610 50.79 -4.90 -16.10
N PRO A 611 51.85 -5.63 -15.73
CA PRO A 611 53.12 -5.42 -16.37
C PRO A 611 52.99 -5.92 -17.82
N ASP A 612 53.37 -5.06 -18.75
CA ASP A 612 53.70 -5.26 -20.18
C ASP A 612 53.16 -6.50 -20.91
#